data_AF-A0A420GQK7-F1
#
_entry.id   AF-A0A420GQK7-F1
#
_cell.length_a   1.000
_cell.length_b   1.000
_cell.length_c   1.000
_cell.angle_alpha   90.00
_cell.angle_beta   90.00
_cell.angle_gamma   90.00
#
_symmetry.space_group_name_H-M   'P 1'
#
loop_
_entity.id
_entity.type
_entity.pdbx_description
1 polymer ?
#
loop_
_entity_poly.entity_id
_entity_poly.type
_entity_poly.pdbx_seq_one_letter_code
_entity_poly.pdbx_strand_id
1 'polypeptide(L)'
;MPIPNLERRSFYLRLIYALCLCGATWTHLQVALVHGLWWDYGGAAPFTRIYWTALLFIDPLTALLLMLSPRAGLILCVAVIVTDVVHNSWFALHYPIRMDLYLSQIVFLLFVGVTVRTAWRGIAGRSAALRAVD
;
A
#
# COMPACT_ATOMS: atom_id res chain seq x y z
N MET A 1 18.51 -16.47 18.25
CA MET A 1 17.15 -16.95 18.58
C MET A 1 16.13 -16.01 17.95
N PRO A 2 15.29 -16.47 17.00
CA PRO A 2 14.14 -15.67 16.55
C PRO A 2 13.23 -15.44 17.75
N ILE A 3 12.89 -14.17 18.04
CA ILE A 3 11.92 -13.86 19.10
C ILE A 3 10.54 -14.15 18.51
N PRO A 4 9.81 -15.20 18.96
CA PRO A 4 8.58 -15.66 18.30
C PRO A 4 7.50 -14.57 18.19
N ASN A 5 7.55 -13.60 19.10
CA ASN A 5 6.68 -12.43 19.13
C ASN A 5 6.92 -11.48 17.93
N LEU A 6 8.16 -11.30 17.48
CA LEU A 6 8.50 -10.33 16.44
C LEU A 6 8.07 -10.80 15.04
N GLU A 7 8.22 -12.09 14.75
CA GLU A 7 7.77 -12.67 13.48
C GLU A 7 6.25 -12.63 13.35
N ARG A 8 5.55 -12.98 14.43
CA ARG A 8 4.09 -12.90 14.52
C ARG A 8 3.60 -11.46 14.33
N ARG A 9 4.23 -10.50 15.03
CA ARG A 9 3.94 -9.06 14.83
C ARG A 9 4.16 -8.62 13.39
N SER A 10 5.28 -9.02 12.77
CA SER A 10 5.55 -8.71 11.37
C SER A 10 4.49 -9.26 10.43
N PHE A 11 4.04 -10.50 10.65
CA PHE A 11 2.94 -11.07 9.87
C PHE A 11 1.65 -10.26 10.01
N TYR A 12 1.22 -9.95 11.23
CA TYR A 12 0.00 -9.16 11.44
C TYR A 12 0.10 -7.76 10.84
N LEU A 13 1.24 -7.09 10.96
CA LEU A 13 1.45 -5.78 10.34
C LEU A 13 1.30 -5.85 8.82
N ARG A 14 1.94 -6.84 8.17
CA ARG A 14 1.81 -7.03 6.72
C ARG A 14 0.39 -7.39 6.31
N LEU A 15 -0.32 -8.16 7.12
CA LEU A 15 -1.72 -8.50 6.88
C LEU A 15 -2.59 -7.23 6.94
N ILE A 16 -2.39 -6.37 7.94
CA ILE A 16 -3.10 -5.09 8.04
C ILE A 16 -2.79 -4.21 6.82
N TYR A 17 -1.52 -4.10 6.41
CA TYR A 17 -1.16 -3.33 5.21
C TYR A 17 -1.86 -3.87 3.96
N ALA A 18 -1.89 -5.20 3.79
CA ALA A 18 -2.57 -5.85 2.67
C ALA A 18 -4.08 -5.56 2.67
N LEU A 19 -4.74 -5.59 3.83
CA LEU A 19 -6.15 -5.26 3.95
C LEU A 19 -6.44 -3.79 3.60
N CYS A 20 -5.58 -2.85 4.02
CA CYS A 20 -5.68 -1.45 3.63
C CYS A 20 -5.56 -1.27 2.10
N LEU A 21 -4.59 -1.95 1.48
CA LEU A 21 -4.40 -1.93 0.01
C LEU A 21 -5.58 -2.56 -0.73
N CYS A 22 -6.21 -3.62 -0.20
CA CYS A 22 -7.45 -4.17 -0.76
C CYS A 22 -8.60 -3.16 -0.69
N GLY A 23 -8.70 -2.37 0.38
CA GLY A 23 -9.68 -1.28 0.48
C GLY A 23 -9.45 -0.16 -0.54
N ALA A 24 -8.18 0.20 -0.77
CA ALA A 24 -7.79 1.14 -1.83
C ALA A 24 -8.13 0.59 -3.22
N THR A 25 -7.76 -0.67 -3.49
CA THR A 25 -8.10 -1.40 -4.72
C THR A 25 -9.60 -1.38 -4.99
N TRP A 26 -10.42 -1.61 -3.95
CA TRP A 26 -11.88 -1.59 -4.07
C TRP A 26 -12.37 -0.22 -4.54
N THR A 27 -11.78 0.86 -4.02
CA THR A 27 -12.13 2.23 -4.43
C THR A 27 -11.82 2.47 -5.91
N HIS A 28 -10.62 2.09 -6.36
CA HIS A 28 -10.23 2.18 -7.77
C HIS A 28 -11.09 1.29 -8.68
N LEU A 29 -11.45 0.09 -8.21
CA LEU A 29 -12.31 -0.83 -8.94
C LEU A 29 -13.71 -0.25 -9.13
N GLN A 30 -14.32 0.31 -8.07
CA GLN A 30 -15.63 0.96 -8.17
C GLN A 30 -15.61 2.08 -9.22
N VAL A 31 -14.58 2.93 -9.20
CA VAL A 31 -14.41 3.99 -10.19
C VAL A 31 -14.28 3.42 -11.61
N ALA A 32 -13.45 2.40 -11.80
CA ALA A 32 -13.25 1.76 -13.10
C ALA A 32 -14.53 1.09 -13.63
N LEU A 33 -15.35 0.50 -12.75
CA LEU A 33 -16.62 -0.13 -13.13
C LEU A 33 -17.67 0.90 -13.56
N VAL A 34 -17.70 2.07 -12.90
CA VAL A 34 -18.71 3.11 -13.20
C VAL A 34 -18.30 3.96 -14.40
N HIS A 35 -17.03 4.31 -14.52
CA HIS A 35 -16.55 5.31 -15.49
C HIS A 35 -15.59 4.75 -16.56
N GLY A 36 -15.13 3.50 -16.41
CA GLY A 36 -14.11 2.90 -17.26
C GLY A 36 -12.68 3.25 -16.83
N LEU A 37 -11.71 2.51 -17.37
CA LEU A 37 -10.28 2.64 -17.04
C LEU A 37 -9.64 3.97 -17.49
N TRP A 38 -10.30 4.71 -18.37
CA TRP A 38 -9.78 5.94 -18.99
C TRP A 38 -10.55 7.19 -18.56
N TRP A 39 -11.32 7.10 -17.47
CA TRP A 39 -12.03 8.27 -16.95
C TRP A 39 -11.07 9.43 -16.70
N ASP A 40 -11.49 10.62 -17.10
CA ASP A 40 -10.68 11.82 -17.02
C ASP A 40 -10.87 12.60 -15.73
N TYR A 41 -11.72 12.12 -14.81
CA TYR A 41 -11.98 12.75 -13.52
C TYR A 41 -12.41 14.22 -13.64
N GLY A 42 -13.17 14.55 -14.70
CA GLY A 42 -13.66 15.90 -14.94
C GLY A 42 -12.58 16.84 -15.51
N GLY A 43 -11.67 16.32 -16.33
CA GLY A 43 -10.60 17.09 -16.96
C GLY A 43 -9.28 17.10 -16.19
N ALA A 44 -9.04 16.13 -15.30
CA ALA A 44 -7.76 15.95 -14.63
C ALA A 44 -6.63 15.67 -15.63
N ALA A 45 -5.40 15.99 -15.20
CA ALA A 45 -4.18 15.78 -15.99
C ALA A 45 -4.06 14.30 -16.41
N PRO A 46 -3.52 14.00 -17.61
CA PRO A 46 -3.35 12.63 -18.09
C PRO A 46 -2.60 11.72 -17.11
N PHE A 47 -1.61 12.27 -16.40
CA PHE A 47 -0.86 11.55 -15.38
C PHE A 47 -1.74 11.01 -14.25
N THR A 48 -2.70 11.80 -13.74
CA THR A 48 -3.65 11.37 -12.69
C THR A 48 -4.45 10.15 -13.13
N ARG A 49 -4.91 10.14 -14.40
CA ARG A 49 -5.68 9.03 -14.97
C ARG A 49 -4.86 7.76 -14.99
N ILE A 50 -3.64 7.84 -15.52
CA ILE A 50 -2.71 6.71 -15.59
C ILE A 50 -2.37 6.22 -14.18
N TYR A 51 -2.10 7.14 -13.26
CA TYR A 51 -1.71 6.83 -11.89
C TYR A 51 -2.83 6.08 -11.15
N TRP A 52 -4.03 6.65 -11.06
CA TRP A 52 -5.16 6.00 -10.37
C TRP A 52 -5.60 4.69 -11.03
N THR A 53 -5.55 4.59 -12.36
CA THR A 53 -5.82 3.32 -13.05
C THR A 53 -4.74 2.29 -12.77
N ALA A 54 -3.46 2.69 -12.65
CA ALA A 54 -2.38 1.77 -12.31
C ALA A 54 -2.53 1.20 -10.89
N LEU A 55 -3.03 1.99 -9.93
CA LEU A 55 -3.27 1.53 -8.55
C LEU A 55 -4.24 0.35 -8.46
N LEU A 56 -5.22 0.25 -9.38
CA LEU A 56 -6.09 -0.92 -9.50
C LEU A 56 -5.33 -2.25 -9.63
N PHE A 57 -4.13 -2.22 -10.20
CA PHE A 57 -3.27 -3.40 -10.40
C PHE A 57 -2.11 -3.45 -9.41
N ILE A 58 -1.53 -2.31 -9.08
CA ILE A 58 -0.37 -2.21 -8.19
C ILE A 58 -0.75 -2.54 -6.74
N ASP A 59 -1.91 -2.10 -6.26
CA ASP A 59 -2.35 -2.38 -4.88
C ASP A 59 -2.53 -3.88 -4.61
N PRO A 60 -3.29 -4.66 -5.41
CA PRO A 60 -3.44 -6.09 -5.16
C PRO A 60 -2.13 -6.85 -5.36
N LEU A 61 -1.29 -6.44 -6.33
CA LEU A 61 0.06 -6.98 -6.48
C LEU A 61 0.89 -6.76 -5.21
N THR A 62 0.83 -5.56 -4.64
CA THR A 62 1.52 -5.21 -3.40
C THR A 62 1.02 -6.02 -2.22
N ALA A 63 -0.31 -6.18 -2.09
CA ALA A 63 -0.93 -7.02 -1.07
C ALA A 63 -0.46 -8.49 -1.17
N LEU A 64 -0.39 -9.04 -2.38
CA LEU A 64 0.13 -10.39 -2.63
C LEU A 64 1.62 -10.49 -2.28
N LEU A 65 2.44 -9.54 -2.72
CA LEU A 65 3.87 -9.51 -2.43
C LEU A 65 4.15 -9.38 -0.93
N LEU A 66 3.34 -8.63 -0.18
CA LEU A 66 3.45 -8.55 1.27
C LEU A 66 3.37 -9.93 1.92
N MET A 67 2.64 -10.89 1.34
CA MET A 67 2.52 -12.26 1.84
C MET A 67 3.58 -13.20 1.27
N LEU A 68 3.78 -13.17 -0.04
CA LEU A 68 4.60 -14.14 -0.78
C LEU A 68 6.09 -13.77 -0.80
N SER A 69 6.41 -12.49 -0.93
CA SER A 69 7.77 -11.95 -0.94
C SER A 69 7.87 -10.74 -0.02
N PRO A 70 7.86 -10.93 1.32
CA PRO A 70 7.62 -9.86 2.27
C PRO A 70 8.56 -8.66 2.18
N ARG A 71 9.82 -8.85 1.76
CA ARG A 71 10.76 -7.74 1.54
C ARG A 71 10.34 -6.88 0.34
N ALA A 72 10.08 -7.51 -0.80
CA ALA A 72 9.62 -6.81 -2.00
C ALA A 72 8.26 -6.14 -1.73
N GLY A 73 7.35 -6.84 -1.05
CA GLY A 73 6.05 -6.29 -0.66
C GLY A 73 6.15 -5.08 0.25
N LEU A 74 7.03 -5.07 1.25
CA LEU A 74 7.22 -3.90 2.11
C LEU A 74 7.82 -2.71 1.35
N ILE A 75 8.82 -2.94 0.49
CA ILE A 75 9.41 -1.88 -0.33
C ILE A 75 8.34 -1.25 -1.22
N LEU A 76 7.56 -2.09 -1.92
CA LEU A 76 6.51 -1.62 -2.81
C LEU A 76 5.37 -0.94 -2.04
N CYS A 77 4.96 -1.47 -0.88
CA CYS A 77 3.96 -0.86 -0.02
C CYS A 77 4.34 0.56 0.42
N VAL A 78 5.60 0.76 0.81
CA VAL A 78 6.11 2.10 1.15
C VAL A 78 6.09 3.03 -0.07
N ALA A 79 6.54 2.55 -1.23
CA ALA A 79 6.53 3.33 -2.46
C ALA A 79 5.11 3.75 -2.87
N VAL A 80 4.15 2.82 -2.83
CA VAL A 80 2.73 3.08 -3.12
C VAL A 80 2.19 4.15 -2.17
N ILE A 81 2.25 3.94 -0.85
CA ILE A 81 1.59 4.87 0.09
C ILE A 81 2.24 6.26 0.10
N VAL A 82 3.55 6.35 -0.12
CA VAL A 82 4.23 7.65 -0.25
C VAL A 82 3.82 8.36 -1.53
N THR A 83 3.85 7.67 -2.68
CA THR A 83 3.45 8.29 -3.95
C THR A 83 1.97 8.66 -3.96
N ASP A 84 1.11 7.87 -3.31
CA ASP A 84 -0.33 8.12 -3.26
C ASP A 84 -0.63 9.39 -2.47
N VAL A 85 -0.05 9.51 -1.27
CA VAL A 85 -0.17 10.74 -0.45
C VAL A 85 0.39 11.95 -1.18
N VAL A 86 1.56 11.84 -1.82
CA VAL A 86 2.14 12.97 -2.57
C VAL A 86 1.24 13.37 -3.74
N HIS A 87 0.78 12.41 -4.54
CA HIS A 87 -0.07 12.67 -5.69
C HIS A 87 -1.41 13.28 -5.28
N ASN A 88 -2.06 12.72 -4.28
CA ASN A 88 -3.37 13.19 -3.82
C ASN A 88 -3.27 14.51 -3.04
N SER A 89 -2.15 14.79 -2.35
CA SER A 89 -1.90 16.11 -1.77
C SER A 89 -1.79 17.17 -2.87
N TRP A 90 -1.03 16.88 -3.93
CA TRP A 90 -0.96 17.77 -5.09
C TRP A 90 -2.33 17.93 -5.76
N PHE A 91 -3.05 16.83 -5.99
CA PHE A 91 -4.38 16.86 -6.59
C PHE A 91 -5.37 17.70 -5.77
N ALA A 92 -5.35 17.58 -4.44
CA ALA A 92 -6.21 18.33 -3.53
C ALA A 92 -5.97 19.85 -3.54
N LEU A 93 -4.79 20.31 -3.97
CA LEU A 93 -4.51 21.75 -4.15
C LEU A 93 -5.18 22.33 -5.41
N HIS A 94 -5.55 21.49 -6.37
CA HIS A 94 -6.05 21.91 -7.67
C HIS A 94 -7.49 21.48 -7.95
N TYR A 95 -7.98 20.44 -7.27
CA TYR A 95 -9.25 19.79 -7.54
C TYR A 95 -9.97 19.39 -6.24
N PRO A 96 -11.31 19.33 -6.25
CA PRO A 96 -12.05 18.79 -5.11
C PRO A 96 -11.70 17.31 -4.91
N ILE A 97 -11.42 16.93 -3.67
CA ILE A 97 -11.09 15.56 -3.29
C ILE A 97 -12.05 15.03 -2.23
N ARG A 98 -12.26 13.72 -2.26
CA ARG A 98 -12.98 12.98 -1.22
C ARG A 98 -12.15 12.95 0.06
N MET A 99 -12.47 13.84 1.00
CA MET A 99 -11.69 14.03 2.24
C MET A 99 -11.60 12.77 3.10
N ASP A 100 -12.63 11.92 3.08
CA ASP A 100 -12.64 10.63 3.76
C ASP A 100 -11.55 9.68 3.23
N LEU A 101 -11.42 9.59 1.91
CA LEU A 101 -10.39 8.79 1.23
C LEU A 101 -9.00 9.43 1.33
N TYR A 102 -8.94 10.77 1.35
CA TYR A 102 -7.69 11.47 1.54
C TYR A 102 -7.13 11.32 2.95
N LEU A 103 -7.98 11.37 3.99
CA LEU A 103 -7.52 11.15 5.35
C LEU A 103 -7.11 9.70 5.61
N SER A 104 -7.77 8.72 4.97
CA SER A 104 -7.44 7.31 5.18
C SER A 104 -6.01 6.97 4.71
N GLN A 105 -5.57 7.50 3.57
CA GLN A 105 -4.18 7.34 3.10
C GLN A 105 -3.16 8.06 4.00
N ILE A 106 -3.49 9.22 4.58
CA ILE A 106 -2.61 9.89 5.55
C ILE A 106 -2.45 9.03 6.80
N VAL A 107 -3.55 8.50 7.34
CA VAL A 107 -3.52 7.60 8.49
C VAL A 107 -2.73 6.33 8.16
N PHE A 108 -2.93 5.77 6.96
CA PHE A 108 -2.21 4.59 6.52
C PHE A 108 -0.70 4.86 6.37
N LEU A 109 -0.30 6.00 5.79
CA LEU A 109 1.10 6.42 5.70
C LEU A 109 1.74 6.53 7.08
N LEU A 110 1.09 7.22 8.02
CA LEU A 110 1.60 7.35 9.39
C LEU A 110 1.73 5.99 10.08
N PHE A 111 0.72 5.13 9.91
CA PHE A 111 0.74 3.78 10.43
C PHE A 111 1.91 2.97 9.87
N VAL A 112 2.10 2.97 8.55
CA VAL A 112 3.25 2.30 7.88
C VAL A 112 4.56 2.90 8.37
N GLY A 113 4.70 4.24 8.40
CA GLY A 113 5.92 4.92 8.84
C GLY A 113 6.38 4.52 10.24
N VAL A 114 5.43 4.38 11.17
CA VAL A 114 5.72 3.95 12.55
C VAL A 114 6.02 2.46 12.64
N THR A 115 5.38 1.63 11.83
CA THR A 115 5.39 0.16 12.03
C THR A 115 6.29 -0.62 11.05
N VAL A 116 6.73 -0.01 9.94
CA VAL A 116 7.50 -0.67 8.88
C VAL A 116 8.81 -1.27 9.38
N ARG A 117 9.50 -0.60 10.32
CA ARG A 117 10.75 -1.10 10.92
C ARG A 117 10.52 -2.41 11.67
N THR A 118 9.39 -2.54 12.36
CA THR A 118 8.99 -3.76 13.08
C THR A 118 8.64 -4.86 12.08
N ALA A 119 7.87 -4.54 11.04
CA ALA A 119 7.54 -5.47 9.97
C ALA A 119 8.81 -6.02 9.28
N TRP A 120 9.78 -5.15 8.99
CA TRP A 120 11.04 -5.51 8.36
C TRP A 120 11.91 -6.44 9.22
N ARG A 121 12.09 -6.10 10.50
CA ARG A 121 12.91 -6.89 11.44
C ARG A 121 12.39 -8.31 11.63
N GLY A 122 11.06 -8.49 11.67
CA GLY A 122 10.47 -9.83 11.76
C GLY A 122 10.75 -10.70 10.53
N ILE A 123 10.88 -10.11 9.34
CA ILE A 123 11.26 -10.87 8.13
C ILE A 123 12.73 -11.28 8.19
N ALA A 124 13.61 -10.36 8.60
CA ALA A 124 15.04 -10.64 8.73
C ALA A 124 15.33 -11.74 9.75
N GLY A 125 14.64 -11.73 10.90
CA GLY A 125 14.72 -12.77 11.92
C GLY A 125 14.38 -14.16 11.37
N ARG A 126 13.26 -14.27 10.63
CA ARG A 126 12.84 -15.53 10.01
C ARG A 126 13.83 -16.04 8.97
N SER A 127 14.35 -15.17 8.11
CA SER A 127 15.36 -15.56 7.11
C SER A 127 16.65 -16.08 7.76
N ALA A 128 17.09 -15.46 8.86
CA ALA A 128 18.28 -15.90 9.59
C ALA A 128 18.05 -17.26 10.28
N ALA A 129 16.85 -17.48 10.84
CA ALA A 129 16.49 -18.76 11.45
C ALA A 129 16.46 -19.91 10.44
N LEU A 130 15.90 -19.71 9.24
CA LEU A 130 15.88 -20.73 8.19
C LEU A 130 17.29 -21.12 7.75
N ARG A 131 18.17 -20.14 7.52
CA ARG A 131 19.57 -20.38 7.13
C ARG A 131 20.43 -21.11 8.18
N ALA A 132 20.00 -21.12 9.44
CA ALA A 132 20.75 -21.80 10.51
C ALA A 132 20.36 -23.28 10.66
N VAL A 133 19.32 -23.73 9.95
CA VAL A 133 18.85 -25.12 9.93
C VAL A 133 19.36 -25.87 8.69
N ASP A 134 19.80 -25.13 7.68
CA ASP A 134 20.47 -25.63 6.46
C ASP A 134 21.98 -25.85 6.72
#